data_AF-A0A8I6Z8E0-F1
#
_entry.id   AF-A0A8I6Z8E0-F1
#
_cell.length_a   1.000
_cell.length_b   1.000
_cell.length_c   1.000
_cell.angle_alpha   90.00
_cell.angle_beta   90.00
_cell.angle_gamma   90.00
#
_symmetry.space_group_name_H-M   'P 1'
#
loop_
_entity.id
_entity.type
_entity.pdbx_description
1 polymer ?
#
loop_
_entity_poly.entity_id
_entity_poly.type
_entity_poly.pdbx_seq_one_letter_code
_entity_poly.pdbx_strand_id
1 'polypeptide(L)'
;MQRGYTPLKDESYLTNGYLDTPIDWIAGMPTVRLGDISSFVRTVEPNGFGLRVEEEEANSCARAQGLILNTFDELEPDVLSALRAEFPRVYTIGPLAAAMHRRVDHGASGLSLWEEDAACMAWLDAQPAAGSVLYVSFGSLAVLSLDQLAEFAWGLAASSRPFLWVVRPGLVAGDRGMDALPADFLAETKGRRFIAEWCAQEQVLRHRAVGGFLTHSGWNSTTESILSGVPMICAPGFADQYINSRYVCGEWGVGLRLDEQLRREQVAAHIEELMGGGEKGEEMRRCAAEWKARAEAATAPGGSAYENLDKLVEELRPEVPNGAKLAVATHAR
;
A
#
# COMPACT_ATOMS: atom_id res chain seq x y z
N MET A 1 -19.93 -16.10 -0.87
CA MET A 1 -21.36 -16.44 -0.67
C MET A 1 -21.66 -17.94 -0.80
N GLN A 2 -21.37 -18.60 -1.92
CA GLN A 2 -21.74 -20.01 -2.14
C GLN A 2 -21.24 -21.00 -1.07
N ARG A 3 -20.06 -20.75 -0.48
CA ARG A 3 -19.46 -21.56 0.59
C ARG A 3 -19.95 -21.20 2.01
N GLY A 4 -20.83 -20.21 2.15
CA GLY A 4 -21.45 -19.85 3.44
C GLY A 4 -20.60 -19.00 4.40
N TYR A 5 -19.45 -18.47 3.97
CA TYR A 5 -18.61 -17.59 4.81
C TYR A 5 -19.13 -16.15 4.95
N THR A 6 -19.99 -15.71 4.03
CA THR A 6 -20.57 -14.36 3.99
C THR A 6 -21.92 -14.39 3.27
N PRO A 7 -22.93 -13.58 3.67
CA PRO A 7 -22.92 -12.68 4.83
C PRO A 7 -22.85 -13.45 6.16
N LEU A 8 -22.28 -12.79 7.17
CA LEU A 8 -22.13 -13.26 8.53
C LEU A 8 -23.47 -13.28 9.25
N LYS A 9 -23.61 -14.13 10.27
CA LYS A 9 -24.88 -14.33 10.97
C LYS A 9 -25.30 -13.11 11.81
N ASP A 10 -24.37 -12.59 12.59
CA ASP A 10 -24.55 -11.49 13.53
C ASP A 10 -23.16 -10.94 13.93
N GLU A 11 -23.12 -9.84 14.67
CA GLU A 11 -21.87 -9.15 15.07
C GLU A 11 -20.96 -9.96 16.01
N SER A 12 -21.37 -11.16 16.48
CA SER A 12 -20.51 -11.99 17.33
C SER A 12 -19.19 -12.39 16.65
N TYR A 13 -19.10 -12.31 15.33
CA TYR A 13 -17.86 -12.56 14.57
C TYR A 13 -16.68 -11.70 15.03
N LEU A 14 -16.95 -10.53 15.63
CA LEU A 14 -15.93 -9.60 16.14
C LEU A 14 -15.15 -10.17 17.34
N THR A 15 -15.72 -11.14 18.07
CA THR A 15 -15.15 -11.64 19.33
C THR A 15 -15.14 -13.16 19.46
N ASN A 16 -15.90 -13.88 18.64
CA ASN A 16 -16.07 -15.32 18.75
C ASN A 16 -14.97 -16.15 18.04
N GLY A 17 -13.96 -15.50 17.46
CA GLY A 17 -12.87 -16.15 16.72
C GLY A 17 -13.24 -16.63 15.31
N TYR A 18 -14.44 -16.33 14.80
CA TYR A 18 -14.85 -16.78 13.46
C TYR A 18 -13.95 -16.23 12.35
N LEU A 19 -13.38 -15.05 12.53
CA LEU A 19 -12.42 -14.48 11.58
C LEU A 19 -11.10 -15.26 11.50
N ASP A 20 -10.78 -16.12 12.46
CA ASP A 20 -9.62 -17.02 12.39
C ASP A 20 -9.87 -18.28 11.56
N THR A 21 -11.07 -18.44 10.98
CA THR A 21 -11.41 -19.57 10.12
C THR A 21 -10.43 -19.66 8.94
N PRO A 22 -9.77 -20.81 8.73
CA PRO A 22 -8.82 -20.98 7.64
C PRO A 22 -9.52 -21.00 6.28
N ILE A 23 -8.89 -20.34 5.32
CA ILE A 23 -9.25 -20.29 3.91
C ILE A 23 -8.06 -20.86 3.14
N ASP A 24 -8.20 -22.09 2.68
CA ASP A 24 -7.16 -22.92 2.05
C ASP A 24 -7.54 -23.39 0.63
N TRP A 25 -8.66 -22.90 0.10
CA TRP A 25 -9.24 -23.35 -1.16
C TRP A 25 -9.09 -22.34 -2.30
N ILE A 26 -8.49 -21.17 -2.08
CA ILE A 26 -8.23 -20.18 -3.13
C ILE A 26 -6.94 -20.57 -3.85
N ALA A 27 -7.05 -20.86 -5.15
CA ALA A 27 -5.93 -21.32 -5.96
C ALA A 27 -4.80 -20.25 -6.00
N GLY A 28 -3.56 -20.70 -5.86
CA GLY A 28 -2.37 -19.85 -5.89
C GLY A 28 -2.12 -19.04 -4.61
N MET A 29 -3.06 -19.00 -3.66
CA MET A 29 -2.87 -18.33 -2.38
C MET A 29 -2.40 -19.32 -1.30
N PRO A 30 -1.52 -18.88 -0.36
CA PRO A 30 -1.27 -19.65 0.85
C PRO A 30 -2.53 -19.74 1.70
N THR A 31 -2.54 -20.63 2.71
CA THR A 31 -3.61 -20.63 3.72
C THR A 31 -3.63 -19.29 4.43
N VAL A 32 -4.78 -18.60 4.35
CA VAL A 32 -5.06 -17.34 5.04
C VAL A 32 -6.26 -17.49 5.96
N ARG A 33 -6.53 -16.50 6.80
CA ARG A 33 -7.74 -16.50 7.63
C ARG A 33 -8.84 -15.70 6.94
N LEU A 34 -10.11 -15.94 7.31
CA LEU A 34 -11.22 -15.11 6.86
C LEU A 34 -11.02 -13.62 7.21
N GLY A 35 -10.40 -13.34 8.36
CA GLY A 35 -9.98 -12.01 8.81
C GLY A 35 -8.77 -11.42 8.07
N ASP A 36 -8.20 -12.14 7.10
CA ASP A 36 -7.21 -11.60 6.17
C ASP A 36 -7.85 -11.26 4.80
N ILE A 37 -8.97 -11.89 4.42
CA ILE A 37 -9.74 -11.55 3.21
C ILE A 37 -10.36 -10.15 3.34
N SER A 38 -10.65 -9.48 2.22
CA SER A 38 -11.22 -8.13 2.17
C SER A 38 -12.28 -7.87 3.24
N SER A 39 -12.17 -6.78 4.00
CA SER A 39 -13.13 -6.49 5.07
C SER A 39 -14.55 -6.28 4.56
N PHE A 40 -14.73 -6.02 3.26
CA PHE A 40 -16.05 -5.87 2.64
C PHE A 40 -16.88 -7.15 2.63
N VAL A 41 -16.25 -8.32 2.73
CA VAL A 41 -16.98 -9.59 2.90
C VAL A 41 -17.37 -9.87 4.35
N ARG A 42 -16.87 -9.09 5.32
CA ARG A 42 -17.12 -9.26 6.76
C ARG A 42 -18.35 -8.47 7.19
N THR A 43 -19.50 -8.78 6.58
CA THR A 43 -20.75 -8.05 6.81
C THR A 43 -21.88 -9.01 7.18
N VAL A 44 -22.79 -8.56 8.04
CA VAL A 44 -24.05 -9.26 8.32
C VAL A 44 -25.15 -8.89 7.32
N GLU A 45 -24.93 -7.84 6.52
CA GLU A 45 -25.89 -7.34 5.55
C GLU A 45 -25.70 -8.03 4.18
N PRO A 46 -26.65 -8.84 3.71
CA PRO A 46 -26.51 -9.56 2.43
C PRO A 46 -26.35 -8.64 1.22
N ASN A 47 -26.88 -7.41 1.30
CA ASN A 47 -26.82 -6.40 0.24
C ASN A 47 -26.02 -5.15 0.68
N GLY A 48 -25.16 -5.30 1.69
CA GLY A 48 -24.32 -4.21 2.18
C GLY A 48 -23.40 -3.69 1.07
N PHE A 49 -23.11 -2.39 1.09
CA PHE A 49 -22.38 -1.71 0.02
C PHE A 49 -21.07 -2.43 -0.35
N GLY A 50 -20.23 -2.76 0.63
CA GLY A 50 -18.94 -3.41 0.39
C GLY A 50 -19.07 -4.78 -0.28
N LEU A 51 -19.99 -5.63 0.20
CA LEU A 51 -20.18 -6.97 -0.38
C LEU A 51 -20.68 -6.90 -1.83
N ARG A 52 -21.55 -5.93 -2.15
CA ARG A 52 -21.99 -5.72 -3.54
C ARG A 52 -20.85 -5.28 -4.44
N VAL A 53 -19.97 -4.39 -3.95
CA VAL A 53 -18.77 -3.98 -4.71
C VAL A 53 -17.91 -5.20 -5.03
N GLU A 54 -17.61 -6.05 -4.04
CA GLU A 54 -16.82 -7.28 -4.26
C GLU A 54 -17.48 -8.24 -5.27
N GLU A 55 -18.80 -8.42 -5.18
CA GLU A 55 -19.57 -9.27 -6.12
C GLU A 55 -19.58 -8.68 -7.54
N GLU A 56 -19.80 -7.37 -7.67
CA GLU A 56 -19.83 -6.67 -8.96
C GLU A 56 -18.45 -6.68 -9.64
N GLU A 57 -17.37 -6.46 -8.88
CA GLU A 57 -16.00 -6.52 -9.38
C GLU A 57 -15.64 -7.94 -9.83
N ALA A 58 -15.89 -8.96 -9.01
CA ALA A 58 -15.61 -10.35 -9.36
C ALA A 58 -16.37 -10.79 -10.63
N ASN A 59 -17.67 -10.44 -10.73
CA ASN A 59 -18.49 -10.73 -11.91
C ASN A 59 -18.03 -9.93 -13.15
N SER A 60 -17.44 -8.75 -12.97
CA SER A 60 -16.90 -7.94 -14.05
C SER A 60 -15.57 -8.51 -14.55
N CYS A 61 -14.69 -8.96 -13.66
CA CYS A 61 -13.48 -9.70 -14.01
C CYS A 61 -13.79 -10.96 -14.83
N ALA A 62 -14.79 -11.75 -14.41
CA ALA A 62 -15.21 -12.97 -15.13
C ALA A 62 -15.70 -12.72 -16.56
N ARG A 63 -16.12 -11.48 -16.88
CA ARG A 63 -16.57 -11.06 -18.22
C ARG A 63 -15.49 -10.28 -18.99
N ALA A 64 -14.37 -9.96 -18.35
CA ALA A 64 -13.32 -9.17 -18.95
C ALA A 64 -12.55 -9.97 -20.02
N GLN A 65 -12.06 -9.28 -21.05
CA GLN A 65 -11.21 -9.89 -22.08
C GLN A 65 -9.76 -10.06 -21.62
N GLY A 66 -9.37 -9.37 -20.55
CA GLY A 66 -8.07 -9.47 -19.92
C GLY A 66 -8.01 -8.64 -18.64
N LEU A 67 -7.05 -8.97 -17.78
CA LEU A 67 -6.79 -8.27 -16.53
C LEU A 67 -5.52 -7.43 -16.65
N ILE A 68 -5.56 -6.18 -16.20
CA ILE A 68 -4.39 -5.30 -16.09
C ILE A 68 -4.13 -5.10 -14.61
N LEU A 69 -2.98 -5.57 -14.12
CA LEU A 69 -2.69 -5.65 -12.70
C LEU A 69 -1.45 -4.82 -12.37
N ASN A 70 -1.55 -3.99 -11.31
CA ASN A 70 -0.42 -3.24 -10.75
C ASN A 70 0.44 -4.16 -9.87
N THR A 71 1.08 -5.15 -10.47
CA THR A 71 2.02 -6.07 -9.84
C THR A 71 3.07 -6.53 -10.86
N PHE A 72 4.02 -7.36 -10.45
CA PHE A 72 5.01 -7.99 -11.34
C PHE A 72 5.17 -9.47 -11.01
N ASP A 73 5.61 -10.25 -12.00
CA ASP A 73 5.56 -11.72 -11.98
C ASP A 73 6.24 -12.36 -10.77
N GLU A 74 7.39 -11.85 -10.35
CA GLU A 74 8.14 -12.38 -9.22
C GLU A 74 7.51 -12.08 -7.85
N LEU A 75 6.62 -11.09 -7.76
CA LEU A 75 6.00 -10.70 -6.48
C LEU A 75 4.91 -11.67 -6.04
N GLU A 76 4.16 -12.21 -7.00
CA GLU A 76 2.96 -13.02 -6.77
C GLU A 76 2.87 -14.23 -7.74
N PRO A 77 3.93 -15.05 -7.89
CA PRO A 77 4.03 -16.04 -8.97
C PRO A 77 2.90 -17.08 -8.95
N ASP A 78 2.54 -17.60 -7.77
CA ASP A 78 1.52 -18.63 -7.63
C ASP A 78 0.11 -18.09 -7.89
N VAL A 79 -0.20 -16.90 -7.38
CA VAL A 79 -1.47 -16.19 -7.63
C VAL A 79 -1.62 -15.87 -9.12
N LEU A 80 -0.56 -15.34 -9.74
CA LEU A 80 -0.57 -15.01 -11.16
C LEU A 80 -0.67 -16.26 -12.04
N SER A 81 -0.04 -17.37 -11.64
CA SER A 81 -0.21 -18.66 -12.32
C SER A 81 -1.67 -19.13 -12.26
N ALA A 82 -2.33 -19.02 -11.10
CA ALA A 82 -3.75 -19.36 -10.96
C ALA A 82 -4.64 -18.46 -11.83
N LEU A 83 -4.40 -17.14 -11.81
CA LEU A 83 -5.15 -16.19 -12.65
C LEU A 83 -4.94 -16.48 -14.14
N ARG A 84 -3.72 -16.80 -14.59
CA ARG A 84 -3.44 -17.15 -15.99
C ARG A 84 -4.09 -18.46 -16.44
N ALA A 85 -4.43 -19.35 -15.51
CA ALA A 85 -5.19 -20.56 -15.81
C ALA A 85 -6.69 -20.30 -16.01
N GLU A 86 -7.21 -19.21 -15.43
CA GLU A 86 -8.64 -18.85 -15.48
C GLU A 86 -8.94 -17.77 -16.52
N PHE A 87 -8.06 -16.77 -16.65
CA PHE A 87 -8.26 -15.62 -17.53
C PHE A 87 -7.39 -15.74 -18.78
N PRO A 88 -7.94 -15.45 -19.98
CA PRO A 88 -7.22 -15.64 -21.24
C PRO A 88 -6.03 -14.69 -21.39
N ARG A 89 -6.07 -13.52 -20.73
CA ARG A 89 -5.04 -12.49 -20.81
C ARG A 89 -4.85 -11.84 -19.43
N VAL A 90 -3.62 -11.83 -18.96
CA VAL A 90 -3.23 -11.17 -17.70
C VAL A 90 -1.96 -10.38 -17.96
N TYR A 91 -2.01 -9.07 -17.77
CA TYR A 91 -0.89 -8.14 -17.92
C TYR A 91 -0.50 -7.60 -16.55
N THR A 92 0.69 -7.98 -16.10
CA THR A 92 1.32 -7.42 -14.89
C THR A 92 2.18 -6.25 -15.34
N ILE A 93 1.81 -5.03 -14.95
CA ILE A 93 2.46 -3.78 -15.43
C ILE A 93 3.00 -2.92 -14.30
N GLY A 94 3.10 -3.49 -13.09
CA GLY A 94 3.53 -2.78 -11.88
C GLY A 94 5.01 -3.01 -11.53
N PRO A 95 5.51 -2.31 -10.49
CA PRO A 95 4.83 -1.23 -9.77
C PRO A 95 4.64 0.02 -10.65
N LEU A 96 3.41 0.54 -10.75
CA LEU A 96 3.10 1.72 -11.58
C LEU A 96 3.86 2.98 -11.13
N ALA A 97 4.25 3.05 -9.86
CA ALA A 97 5.10 4.10 -9.32
C ALA A 97 6.43 4.24 -10.08
N ALA A 98 6.97 3.16 -10.66
CA ALA A 98 8.20 3.20 -11.44
C ALA A 98 8.07 4.03 -12.73
N ALA A 99 6.89 4.04 -13.34
CA ALA A 99 6.61 4.89 -14.49
C ALA A 99 6.58 6.38 -14.11
N MET A 100 6.18 6.71 -12.87
CA MET A 100 6.21 8.08 -12.35
C MET A 100 7.65 8.53 -12.09
N HIS A 101 8.54 7.67 -11.58
CA HIS A 101 9.96 8.01 -11.37
C HIS A 101 10.60 8.53 -12.67
N ARG A 102 10.29 7.90 -13.81
CA ARG A 102 10.78 8.31 -15.14
C ARG A 102 10.23 9.65 -15.62
N ARG A 103 9.07 10.08 -15.14
CA ARG A 103 8.42 11.35 -15.52
C ARG A 103 8.87 12.53 -14.66
N VAL A 104 9.24 12.30 -13.41
CA VAL A 104 9.73 13.36 -12.50
C VAL A 104 11.04 13.98 -13.03
N ASP A 105 11.88 13.19 -13.73
CA ASP A 105 13.06 13.69 -14.45
C ASP A 105 12.73 14.65 -15.63
N HIS A 106 11.44 14.77 -16.01
CA HIS A 106 10.96 15.60 -17.11
C HIS A 106 9.96 16.69 -16.69
N GLY A 107 9.90 17.05 -15.40
CA GLY A 107 9.48 18.37 -14.97
C GLY A 107 7.98 18.62 -14.70
N ALA A 108 7.10 17.61 -14.69
CA ALA A 108 5.79 17.70 -14.03
C ALA A 108 5.06 16.34 -13.93
N SER A 109 4.53 16.01 -12.74
CA SER A 109 3.10 15.76 -12.45
C SER A 109 2.94 14.83 -11.25
N GLY A 110 2.64 15.38 -10.07
CA GLY A 110 2.06 14.58 -8.99
C GLY A 110 0.65 14.15 -9.39
N LEU A 111 0.30 12.88 -9.18
CA LEU A 111 -1.10 12.39 -9.27
C LEU A 111 -1.92 12.77 -8.02
N SER A 112 -1.35 13.62 -7.16
CA SER A 112 -1.96 14.05 -5.92
C SER A 112 -3.17 14.96 -6.19
N LEU A 113 -4.29 14.65 -5.54
CA LEU A 113 -5.46 15.55 -5.47
C LEU A 113 -5.25 16.72 -4.49
N TRP A 114 -4.14 16.71 -3.74
CA TRP A 114 -3.85 17.61 -2.63
C TRP A 114 -2.54 18.37 -2.84
N GLU A 115 -2.47 19.60 -2.32
CA GLU A 115 -1.27 20.43 -2.39
C GLU A 115 -0.12 19.80 -1.58
N GLU A 116 1.03 19.63 -2.22
CA GLU A 116 2.18 18.96 -1.62
C GLU A 116 3.00 19.96 -0.78
N ASP A 117 3.25 19.64 0.50
CA ASP A 117 4.09 20.49 1.35
C ASP A 117 5.59 20.29 1.05
N ALA A 118 6.16 21.18 0.26
CA ALA A 118 7.59 21.16 -0.08
C ALA A 118 8.51 21.29 1.16
N ALA A 119 8.03 21.85 2.29
CA ALA A 119 8.84 21.97 3.51
C ALA A 119 9.12 20.60 4.15
N CYS A 120 8.31 19.58 3.86
CA CYS A 120 8.54 18.24 4.37
C CYS A 120 9.85 17.64 3.82
N MET A 121 10.17 17.89 2.55
CA MET A 121 11.41 17.43 1.92
C MET A 121 12.63 18.16 2.52
N ALA A 122 12.54 19.47 2.73
CA ALA A 122 13.61 20.23 3.39
C ALA A 122 13.87 19.75 4.83
N TRP A 123 12.81 19.35 5.55
CA TRP A 123 12.96 18.75 6.89
C TRP A 123 13.62 17.36 6.85
N LEU A 124 13.32 16.56 5.82
CA LEU A 124 13.96 15.27 5.60
C LEU A 124 15.44 15.42 5.22
N ASP A 125 15.78 16.39 4.37
CA ASP A 125 17.16 16.71 3.97
C ASP A 125 18.05 17.03 5.19
N ALA A 126 17.49 17.76 6.15
CA ALA A 126 18.15 18.17 7.38
C ALA A 126 18.42 17.02 8.38
N GLN A 127 17.91 15.81 8.13
CA GLN A 127 18.11 14.68 9.03
C GLN A 127 19.56 14.17 8.96
N PRO A 128 20.23 14.00 10.12
CA PRO A 128 21.66 13.71 10.13
C PRO A 128 21.99 12.28 9.70
N ALA A 129 21.12 11.32 9.98
CA ALA A 129 21.35 9.90 9.69
C ALA A 129 20.44 9.40 8.56
N ALA A 130 20.92 8.43 7.79
CA ALA A 130 20.08 7.68 6.85
C ALA A 130 19.20 6.70 7.62
N GLY A 131 18.00 6.43 7.10
CA GLY A 131 17.07 5.48 7.69
C GLY A 131 16.59 5.81 9.12
N SER A 132 16.72 7.06 9.59
CA SER A 132 16.37 7.46 10.96
C SER A 132 14.91 7.88 11.12
N VAL A 133 14.23 8.24 10.04
CA VAL A 133 12.85 8.77 10.05
C VAL A 133 11.85 7.65 9.79
N LEU A 134 10.81 7.60 10.62
CA LEU A 134 9.59 6.86 10.33
C LEU A 134 8.64 7.75 9.51
N TYR A 135 8.27 7.30 8.32
CA TYR A 135 7.17 7.91 7.58
C TYR A 135 5.84 7.33 8.02
N VAL A 136 4.81 8.16 8.20
CA VAL A 136 3.48 7.73 8.65
C VAL A 136 2.41 8.31 7.72
N SER A 137 1.63 7.42 7.09
CA SER A 137 0.50 7.81 6.25
C SER A 137 -0.54 6.70 6.17
N PHE A 138 -1.80 7.03 6.46
CA PHE A 138 -2.94 6.11 6.37
C PHE A 138 -3.70 6.25 5.04
N GLY A 139 -3.04 6.76 4.01
CA GLY A 139 -3.62 6.94 2.67
C GLY A 139 -4.68 8.03 2.61
N SER A 140 -5.49 8.01 1.57
CA SER A 140 -6.48 9.05 1.23
C SER A 140 -7.88 8.79 1.79
N LEU A 141 -8.18 7.55 2.21
CA LEU A 141 -9.54 7.12 2.55
C LEU A 141 -9.71 6.66 4.00
N ALA A 142 -8.64 6.29 4.70
CA ALA A 142 -8.78 5.76 6.06
C ALA A 142 -9.30 6.82 7.03
N VAL A 143 -10.22 6.44 7.91
CA VAL A 143 -10.74 7.31 8.97
C VAL A 143 -10.43 6.66 10.31
N LEU A 144 -9.70 7.38 11.17
CA LEU A 144 -9.33 6.97 12.52
C LEU A 144 -10.36 7.45 13.54
N SER A 145 -10.61 6.64 14.56
CA SER A 145 -11.25 7.12 15.79
C SER A 145 -10.30 8.03 16.57
N LEU A 146 -10.85 8.79 17.54
CA LEU A 146 -10.02 9.59 18.45
C LEU A 146 -9.08 8.72 19.28
N ASP A 147 -9.57 7.55 19.72
CA ASP A 147 -8.77 6.62 20.51
C ASP A 147 -7.62 6.07 19.66
N GLN A 148 -7.88 5.68 18.40
CA GLN A 148 -6.82 5.23 17.49
C GLN A 148 -5.78 6.33 17.24
N LEU A 149 -6.22 7.57 17.00
CA LEU A 149 -5.32 8.72 16.85
C LEU A 149 -4.43 8.89 18.08
N ALA A 150 -5.01 8.78 19.28
CA ALA A 150 -4.27 8.89 20.53
C ALA A 150 -3.25 7.75 20.70
N GLU A 151 -3.62 6.51 20.40
CA GLU A 151 -2.70 5.36 20.49
C GLU A 151 -1.53 5.50 19.50
N PHE A 152 -1.79 5.93 18.26
CA PHE A 152 -0.71 6.22 17.31
C PHE A 152 0.18 7.37 17.78
N ALA A 153 -0.40 8.50 18.20
CA ALA A 153 0.34 9.66 18.66
C ALA A 153 1.27 9.30 19.84
N TRP A 154 0.76 8.61 20.85
CA TRP A 154 1.56 8.24 22.01
C TRP A 154 2.56 7.11 21.72
N GLY A 155 2.26 6.22 20.78
CA GLY A 155 3.24 5.23 20.30
C GLY A 155 4.41 5.87 19.55
N LEU A 156 4.13 6.84 18.68
CA LEU A 156 5.15 7.65 17.99
C LEU A 156 6.01 8.45 18.97
N ALA A 157 5.37 9.05 19.98
CA ALA A 157 6.10 9.73 21.05
C ALA A 157 7.01 8.75 21.81
N ALA A 158 6.51 7.60 22.23
CA ALA A 158 7.31 6.63 22.98
C ALA A 158 8.52 6.07 22.20
N SER A 159 8.44 6.00 20.85
CA SER A 159 9.55 5.50 20.03
C SER A 159 10.84 6.34 20.08
N SER A 160 10.76 7.60 20.55
CA SER A 160 11.87 8.57 20.53
C SER A 160 12.50 8.84 19.15
N ARG A 161 11.94 8.31 18.06
CA ARG A 161 12.47 8.52 16.70
C ARG A 161 11.95 9.80 16.06
N PRO A 162 12.69 10.36 15.09
CA PRO A 162 12.16 11.31 14.14
C PRO A 162 11.02 10.69 13.32
N PHE A 163 9.94 11.44 13.11
CA PHE A 163 8.84 10.98 12.24
C PHE A 163 8.24 12.10 11.41
N LEU A 164 7.79 11.75 10.20
CA LEU A 164 6.97 12.59 9.33
C LEU A 164 5.59 11.96 9.25
N TRP A 165 4.56 12.65 9.74
CA TRP A 165 3.19 12.15 9.77
C TRP A 165 2.25 12.99 8.91
N VAL A 166 1.64 12.35 7.91
CA VAL A 166 0.55 12.91 7.11
C VAL A 166 -0.76 12.81 7.90
N VAL A 167 -1.30 13.95 8.28
CA VAL A 167 -2.58 14.11 8.99
C VAL A 167 -3.49 15.01 8.15
N ARG A 168 -4.06 14.43 7.10
CA ARG A 168 -4.95 15.13 6.17
C ARG A 168 -6.28 15.54 6.83
N PRO A 169 -6.96 16.59 6.34
CA PRO A 169 -8.36 16.84 6.66
C PRO A 169 -9.21 15.58 6.41
N GLY A 170 -10.09 15.25 7.37
CA GLY A 170 -10.93 14.06 7.30
C GLY A 170 -10.25 12.74 7.69
N LEU A 171 -8.98 12.74 8.09
CA LEU A 171 -8.34 11.53 8.64
C LEU A 171 -9.01 11.07 9.95
N VAL A 172 -9.58 11.98 10.73
CA VAL A 172 -10.15 11.67 12.05
C VAL A 172 -11.67 11.80 12.00
N ALA A 173 -12.38 10.86 12.62
CA ALA A 173 -13.83 10.83 12.66
C ALA A 173 -14.44 12.18 13.05
N GLY A 174 -15.49 12.58 12.31
CA GLY A 174 -16.09 13.92 12.42
C GLY A 174 -15.40 14.97 11.54
N ASP A 175 -14.77 14.55 10.44
CA ASP A 175 -14.10 15.40 9.45
C ASP A 175 -12.97 16.28 10.03
N ARG A 176 -12.20 15.70 10.95
CA ARG A 176 -11.09 16.38 11.64
C ARG A 176 -9.73 15.99 11.07
N GLY A 177 -8.72 16.81 11.35
CA GLY A 177 -7.34 16.60 10.89
C GLY A 177 -6.34 16.86 12.01
N MET A 178 -5.38 17.75 11.75
CA MET A 178 -4.29 18.08 12.69
C MET A 178 -4.78 18.68 14.02
N ASP A 179 -5.93 19.34 14.01
CA ASP A 179 -6.57 19.94 15.18
C ASP A 179 -7.00 18.90 16.23
N ALA A 180 -7.20 17.64 15.83
CA ALA A 180 -7.53 16.55 16.74
C ALA A 180 -6.32 15.98 17.51
N LEU A 181 -5.09 16.39 17.17
CA LEU A 181 -3.88 15.88 17.81
C LEU A 181 -3.77 16.38 19.27
N PRO A 182 -3.40 15.51 20.24
CA PRO A 182 -3.26 15.93 21.63
C PRO A 182 -2.19 17.03 21.81
N ALA A 183 -2.51 18.09 22.55
CA ALA A 183 -1.58 19.21 22.77
C ALA A 183 -0.27 18.77 23.46
N ASP A 184 -0.35 17.86 24.43
CA ASP A 184 0.83 17.32 25.13
C ASP A 184 1.72 16.51 24.20
N PHE A 185 1.14 15.76 23.25
CA PHE A 185 1.89 15.06 22.20
C PHE A 185 2.64 16.06 21.32
N LEU A 186 1.99 17.14 20.90
CA LEU A 186 2.59 18.17 20.05
C LEU A 186 3.77 18.87 20.75
N ALA A 187 3.67 19.07 22.08
CA ALA A 187 4.73 19.64 22.90
C ALA A 187 5.92 18.67 23.06
N GLU A 188 5.64 17.42 23.42
CA GLU A 188 6.65 16.37 23.68
C GLU A 188 7.50 16.05 22.44
N THR A 189 6.90 16.08 21.27
CA THR A 189 7.56 15.65 20.02
C THR A 189 8.16 16.79 19.21
N LYS A 190 8.08 18.05 19.68
CA LYS A 190 8.42 19.28 18.93
C LYS A 190 9.78 19.24 18.22
N GLY A 191 10.80 18.62 18.81
CA GLY A 191 12.16 18.58 18.24
C GLY A 191 12.40 17.50 17.19
N ARG A 192 11.45 16.58 16.97
CA ARG A 192 11.66 15.37 16.16
C ARG A 192 10.44 14.97 15.34
N ARG A 193 9.51 15.88 15.11
CA ARG A 193 8.36 15.64 14.24
C ARG A 193 8.30 16.60 13.08
N PHE A 194 7.74 16.12 11.99
CA PHE A 194 7.11 16.94 10.95
C PHE A 194 5.67 16.43 10.78
N ILE A 195 4.71 17.35 10.72
CA ILE A 195 3.31 17.02 10.44
C ILE A 195 2.90 17.81 9.22
N ALA A 196 2.38 17.09 8.22
CA ALA A 196 1.89 17.67 6.97
C ALA A 196 0.42 17.26 6.78
N GLU A 197 -0.38 18.08 6.10
CA GLU A 197 -1.69 17.62 5.61
C GLU A 197 -1.52 16.65 4.44
N TRP A 198 -0.52 16.91 3.59
CA TRP A 198 -0.20 16.07 2.45
C TRP A 198 1.25 16.24 2.01
N CYS A 199 1.82 15.22 1.36
CA CYS A 199 3.17 15.24 0.83
C CYS A 199 3.29 14.40 -0.46
N ALA A 200 4.34 14.63 -1.25
CA ALA A 200 4.74 13.77 -2.34
C ALA A 200 5.25 12.42 -1.80
N GLN A 201 4.33 11.50 -1.46
CA GLN A 201 4.64 10.24 -0.77
C GLN A 201 5.75 9.43 -1.46
N GLU A 202 5.76 9.38 -2.79
CA GLU A 202 6.80 8.70 -3.57
C GLU A 202 8.20 9.31 -3.32
N GLN A 203 8.33 10.64 -3.30
CA GLN A 203 9.59 11.31 -3.00
C GLN A 203 10.02 11.08 -1.54
N VAL A 204 9.06 11.11 -0.61
CA VAL A 204 9.32 10.84 0.81
C VAL A 204 9.84 9.42 1.01
N LEU A 205 9.18 8.41 0.44
CA LEU A 205 9.60 7.01 0.58
C LEU A 205 10.98 6.73 -0.03
N ARG A 206 11.37 7.45 -1.08
CA ARG A 206 12.71 7.34 -1.68
C ARG A 206 13.79 8.13 -0.94
N HIS A 207 13.41 9.00 0.00
CA HIS A 207 14.34 9.88 0.65
C HIS A 207 15.27 9.11 1.60
N ARG A 208 16.59 9.39 1.55
CA ARG A 208 17.64 8.68 2.33
C ARG A 208 17.36 8.58 3.83
N ALA A 209 16.65 9.57 4.38
CA ALA A 209 16.36 9.66 5.81
C ALA A 209 15.25 8.69 6.24
N VAL A 210 14.37 8.25 5.33
CA VAL A 210 13.27 7.34 5.66
C VAL A 210 13.80 5.92 5.80
N GLY A 211 13.53 5.30 6.94
CA GLY A 211 13.94 3.92 7.25
C GLY A 211 12.79 2.96 7.54
N GLY A 212 11.56 3.47 7.61
CA GLY A 212 10.36 2.69 7.88
C GLY A 212 9.09 3.42 7.50
N PHE A 213 8.03 2.67 7.24
CA PHE A 213 6.73 3.21 6.84
C PHE A 213 5.58 2.62 7.66
N LEU A 214 4.97 3.43 8.55
CA LEU A 214 3.70 3.09 9.20
C LEU A 214 2.55 3.41 8.24
N THR A 215 1.84 2.37 7.79
CA THR A 215 0.85 2.49 6.72
C THR A 215 -0.39 1.64 6.95
N HIS A 216 -1.52 2.13 6.44
CA HIS A 216 -2.74 1.32 6.29
C HIS A 216 -2.58 0.11 5.35
N SER A 217 -1.48 0.01 4.58
CA SER A 217 -1.21 -1.09 3.64
C SER A 217 -2.19 -1.20 2.47
N GLY A 218 -2.70 -0.07 1.97
CA GLY A 218 -3.39 -0.05 0.67
C GLY A 218 -2.40 -0.35 -0.47
N TRP A 219 -2.87 -0.98 -1.55
CA TRP A 219 -2.00 -1.55 -2.58
C TRP A 219 -1.01 -0.57 -3.23
N ASN A 220 -1.43 0.67 -3.49
CA ASN A 220 -0.51 1.68 -4.04
C ASN A 220 0.63 2.01 -3.05
N SER A 221 0.31 2.23 -1.78
CA SER A 221 1.32 2.50 -0.75
C SER A 221 2.24 1.30 -0.54
N THR A 222 1.71 0.08 -0.63
CA THR A 222 2.50 -1.15 -0.55
C THR A 222 3.49 -1.26 -1.71
N THR A 223 3.03 -1.08 -2.95
CA THR A 223 3.89 -1.18 -4.14
C THR A 223 4.92 -0.04 -4.22
N GLU A 224 4.58 1.17 -3.77
CA GLU A 224 5.52 2.30 -3.60
C GLU A 224 6.61 2.00 -2.56
N SER A 225 6.23 1.38 -1.42
CA SER A 225 7.19 1.00 -0.38
C SER A 225 8.14 -0.10 -0.85
N ILE A 226 7.63 -1.10 -1.58
CA ILE A 226 8.41 -2.16 -2.22
C ILE A 226 9.42 -1.56 -3.20
N LEU A 227 8.97 -0.69 -4.10
CA LEU A 227 9.83 -0.04 -5.09
C LEU A 227 10.88 0.88 -4.42
N SER A 228 10.56 1.44 -3.25
CA SER A 228 11.49 2.29 -2.49
C SER A 228 12.46 1.49 -1.62
N GLY A 229 12.17 0.20 -1.35
CA GLY A 229 12.94 -0.64 -0.45
C GLY A 229 12.77 -0.27 1.02
N VAL A 230 11.59 0.23 1.40
CA VAL A 230 11.28 0.66 2.76
C VAL A 230 10.40 -0.40 3.44
N PRO A 231 10.80 -0.92 4.61
CA PRO A 231 9.99 -1.89 5.34
C PRO A 231 8.80 -1.20 6.05
N MET A 232 7.74 -1.97 6.30
CA MET A 232 6.44 -1.43 6.70
C MET A 232 6.00 -1.87 8.10
N ILE A 233 5.24 -1.00 8.77
CA ILE A 233 4.36 -1.38 9.87
C ILE A 233 2.92 -1.22 9.37
N CYS A 234 2.20 -2.32 9.29
CA CYS A 234 0.87 -2.41 8.71
C CYS A 234 -0.21 -2.20 9.77
N ALA A 235 -1.09 -1.21 9.54
CA ALA A 235 -2.27 -0.91 10.32
C ALA A 235 -3.53 -0.99 9.44
N PRO A 236 -3.91 -2.20 8.97
CA PRO A 236 -5.02 -2.33 8.03
C PRO A 236 -6.35 -1.87 8.65
N GLY A 237 -7.12 -1.08 7.90
CA GLY A 237 -8.41 -0.55 8.34
C GLY A 237 -9.59 -1.16 7.58
N PHE A 238 -9.51 -1.28 6.25
CA PHE A 238 -10.62 -1.73 5.42
C PHE A 238 -10.18 -2.36 4.08
N ALA A 239 -11.13 -2.97 3.37
CA ALA A 239 -10.95 -3.58 2.06
C ALA A 239 -9.76 -4.56 2.02
N ASP A 240 -8.95 -4.48 0.96
CA ASP A 240 -7.79 -5.31 0.64
C ASP A 240 -6.58 -5.11 1.59
N GLN A 241 -6.60 -4.08 2.44
CA GLN A 241 -5.47 -3.76 3.33
C GLN A 241 -5.06 -4.93 4.23
N TYR A 242 -6.04 -5.75 4.63
CA TYR A 242 -5.80 -6.93 5.46
C TYR A 242 -4.99 -7.99 4.70
N ILE A 243 -5.35 -8.30 3.46
CA ILE A 243 -4.63 -9.30 2.67
C ILE A 243 -3.26 -8.76 2.26
N ASN A 244 -3.18 -7.49 1.90
CA ASN A 244 -1.91 -6.82 1.60
C ASN A 244 -0.95 -6.91 2.81
N SER A 245 -1.44 -6.61 4.01
CA SER A 245 -0.62 -6.72 5.23
C SER A 245 -0.14 -8.15 5.51
N ARG A 246 -0.97 -9.16 5.19
CA ARG A 246 -0.61 -10.58 5.34
C ARG A 246 0.52 -10.98 4.40
N TYR A 247 0.52 -10.49 3.15
CA TYR A 247 1.61 -10.70 2.21
C TYR A 247 2.88 -9.95 2.63
N VAL A 248 2.76 -8.69 3.01
CA VAL A 248 3.87 -7.87 3.53
C VAL A 248 4.60 -8.55 4.67
N CYS A 249 3.86 -9.09 5.64
CA CYS A 249 4.46 -9.66 6.84
C CYS A 249 4.92 -11.11 6.64
N GLY A 250 4.16 -11.93 5.91
CA GLY A 250 4.40 -13.38 5.85
C GLY A 250 5.11 -13.85 4.59
N GLU A 251 4.70 -13.39 3.41
CA GLU A 251 5.24 -13.90 2.14
C GLU A 251 6.48 -13.13 1.69
N TRP A 252 6.48 -11.80 1.88
CA TRP A 252 7.58 -10.95 1.45
C TRP A 252 8.58 -10.64 2.56
N GLY A 253 8.17 -10.78 3.83
CA GLY A 253 9.04 -10.56 4.99
C GLY A 253 9.52 -9.10 5.11
N VAL A 254 8.72 -8.13 4.67
CA VAL A 254 9.09 -6.70 4.64
C VAL A 254 8.28 -5.85 5.61
N GLY A 255 7.63 -6.47 6.61
CA GLY A 255 6.92 -5.69 7.61
C GLY A 255 6.35 -6.43 8.80
N LEU A 256 5.73 -5.64 9.68
CA LEU A 256 5.06 -6.09 10.89
C LEU A 256 3.61 -5.60 10.89
N ARG A 257 2.66 -6.44 11.31
CA ARG A 257 1.26 -6.03 11.43
C ARG A 257 0.92 -5.66 12.88
N LEU A 258 0.20 -4.56 13.05
CA LEU A 258 -0.43 -4.18 14.32
C LEU A 258 -1.72 -4.98 14.52
N ASP A 259 -2.06 -5.21 15.78
CA ASP A 259 -3.29 -5.91 16.13
C ASP A 259 -4.51 -5.03 15.79
N GLU A 260 -5.68 -5.67 15.60
CA GLU A 260 -6.93 -4.92 15.41
C GLU A 260 -7.25 -4.05 16.64
N GLN A 261 -6.97 -4.56 17.84
CA GLN A 261 -7.00 -3.78 19.06
C GLN A 261 -5.68 -3.00 19.22
N LEU A 262 -5.64 -1.82 18.61
CA LEU A 262 -4.49 -0.93 18.61
C LEU A 262 -4.10 -0.51 20.05
N ARG A 263 -2.80 -0.60 20.35
CA ARG A 263 -2.19 -0.15 21.61
C ARG A 263 -0.90 0.61 21.33
N ARG A 264 -0.69 1.75 21.97
CA ARG A 264 0.53 2.59 21.82
C ARG A 264 1.82 1.83 22.11
N GLU A 265 1.79 0.89 23.05
CA GLU A 265 2.94 0.06 23.40
C GLU A 265 3.32 -0.84 22.23
N GLN A 266 2.32 -1.38 21.52
CA GLN A 266 2.56 -2.18 20.32
C GLN A 266 3.12 -1.32 19.19
N VAL A 267 2.59 -0.11 18.99
CA VAL A 267 3.13 0.84 18.00
C VAL A 267 4.60 1.14 18.27
N ALA A 268 4.94 1.49 19.51
CA ALA A 268 6.32 1.78 19.89
C ALA A 268 7.24 0.56 19.74
N ALA A 269 6.79 -0.62 20.17
CA ALA A 269 7.54 -1.86 20.04
C ALA A 269 7.82 -2.23 18.58
N HIS A 270 6.83 -2.10 17.69
CA HIS A 270 7.02 -2.40 16.26
C HIS A 270 7.94 -1.38 15.58
N ILE A 271 7.89 -0.10 15.97
CA ILE A 271 8.83 0.91 15.47
C ILE A 271 10.26 0.55 15.89
N GLU A 272 10.46 0.12 17.14
CA GLU A 272 11.77 -0.29 17.62
C GLU A 272 12.24 -1.60 16.99
N GLU A 273 11.38 -2.58 16.79
CA GLU A 273 11.73 -3.83 16.10
C GLU A 273 12.16 -3.56 14.64
N LEU A 274 11.46 -2.66 13.94
CA LEU A 274 11.73 -2.32 12.54
C LEU A 274 13.03 -1.51 12.38
N MET A 275 13.30 -0.56 13.28
CA MET A 275 14.33 0.48 13.10
C MET A 275 15.41 0.50 14.19
N GLY A 276 15.32 -0.35 15.21
CA GLY A 276 16.20 -0.46 16.39
C GLY A 276 17.60 -1.03 16.14
N GLY A 277 17.85 -1.61 14.95
CA GLY A 277 19.09 -2.31 14.65
C GLY A 277 19.13 -3.75 15.19
N GLY A 278 17.99 -4.30 15.60
CA GLY A 278 17.84 -5.73 15.92
C GLY A 278 17.83 -6.60 14.67
N GLU A 279 18.14 -7.89 14.83
CA GLU A 279 18.26 -8.88 13.73
C GLU A 279 17.03 -8.91 12.82
N LYS A 280 15.83 -8.92 13.39
CA LYS A 280 14.59 -8.95 12.61
C LYS A 280 14.39 -7.69 11.77
N GLY A 281 14.75 -6.52 12.30
CA GLY A 281 14.70 -5.24 11.58
C GLY A 281 15.70 -5.18 10.44
N GLU A 282 16.91 -5.71 10.65
CA GLU A 282 17.93 -5.86 9.59
C GLU A 282 17.47 -6.82 8.50
N GLU A 283 16.85 -7.95 8.88
CA GLU A 283 16.31 -8.93 7.94
C GLU A 283 15.19 -8.34 7.08
N MET A 284 14.24 -7.60 7.68
CA MET A 284 13.19 -6.91 6.91
C MET A 284 13.76 -5.87 5.94
N ARG A 285 14.83 -5.16 6.33
CA ARG A 285 15.53 -4.21 5.44
C ARG A 285 16.25 -4.92 4.30
N ARG A 286 16.86 -6.09 4.56
CA ARG A 286 17.45 -6.93 3.51
C ARG A 286 16.39 -7.40 2.52
N CYS A 287 15.28 -7.97 2.99
CA CYS A 287 14.16 -8.37 2.16
C CYS A 287 13.60 -7.19 1.34
N ALA A 288 13.44 -6.01 1.96
CA ALA A 288 12.95 -4.82 1.27
C ALA A 288 13.90 -4.38 0.14
N ALA A 289 15.22 -4.44 0.36
CA ALA A 289 16.21 -4.14 -0.67
C ALA A 289 16.20 -5.16 -1.82
N GLU A 290 16.01 -6.45 -1.53
CA GLU A 290 15.88 -7.50 -2.55
C GLU A 290 14.63 -7.30 -3.41
N TRP A 291 13.48 -7.02 -2.78
CA TRP A 291 12.24 -6.76 -3.51
C TRP A 291 12.29 -5.48 -4.33
N LYS A 292 12.95 -4.43 -3.82
CA LYS A 292 13.25 -3.23 -4.60
C LYS A 292 14.02 -3.57 -5.87
N ALA A 293 15.12 -4.32 -5.76
CA ALA A 293 15.94 -4.68 -6.91
C ALA A 293 15.14 -5.46 -7.97
N ARG A 294 14.26 -6.38 -7.53
CA ARG A 294 13.37 -7.13 -8.43
C ARG A 294 12.32 -6.23 -9.10
N ALA A 295 11.71 -5.32 -8.34
CA ALA A 295 10.75 -4.36 -8.88
C ALA A 295 11.39 -3.41 -9.91
N GLU A 296 12.61 -2.93 -9.65
CA GLU A 296 13.39 -2.12 -10.59
C GLU A 296 13.74 -2.93 -11.86
N ALA A 297 14.16 -4.18 -11.71
CA ALA A 297 14.45 -5.06 -12.84
C ALA A 297 13.20 -5.36 -13.69
N ALA A 298 12.04 -5.62 -13.08
CA ALA A 298 10.79 -5.90 -13.78
C ALA A 298 10.29 -4.71 -14.61
N THR A 299 10.56 -3.48 -14.16
CA THR A 299 10.09 -2.24 -14.79
C THR A 299 11.13 -1.55 -15.70
N ALA A 300 12.38 -2.02 -15.67
CA ALA A 300 13.44 -1.63 -16.60
C ALA A 300 13.14 -2.11 -18.03
N PRO A 301 13.74 -1.52 -19.09
CA PRO A 301 13.56 -2.00 -20.45
C PRO A 301 14.05 -3.46 -20.57
N GLY A 302 13.21 -4.33 -21.12
CA GLY A 302 13.43 -5.78 -21.16
C GLY A 302 13.04 -6.53 -19.87
N GLY A 303 12.48 -5.84 -18.88
CA GLY A 303 11.86 -6.45 -17.71
C GLY A 303 10.45 -6.93 -18.00
N SER A 304 9.96 -7.90 -17.22
CA SER A 304 8.66 -8.56 -17.45
C SER A 304 7.47 -7.59 -17.46
N ALA A 305 7.42 -6.64 -16.52
CA ALA A 305 6.34 -5.67 -16.44
C ALA A 305 6.42 -4.64 -17.59
N TYR A 306 7.64 -4.29 -18.01
CA TYR A 306 7.87 -3.43 -19.17
C TYR A 306 7.37 -4.09 -20.46
N GLU A 307 7.76 -5.34 -20.70
CA GLU A 307 7.34 -6.09 -21.89
C GLU A 307 5.82 -6.36 -21.91
N ASN A 308 5.22 -6.63 -20.74
CA ASN A 308 3.77 -6.79 -20.64
C ASN A 308 3.01 -5.50 -20.96
N LEU A 309 3.56 -4.33 -20.60
CA LEU A 309 2.99 -3.04 -20.98
C LEU A 309 3.09 -2.81 -22.50
N ASP A 310 4.24 -3.09 -23.11
CA ASP A 310 4.41 -2.98 -24.56
C ASP A 310 3.43 -3.90 -25.31
N LYS A 311 3.32 -5.16 -24.86
CA LYS A 311 2.37 -6.13 -25.41
C LYS A 311 0.92 -5.64 -25.27
N LEU A 312 0.55 -5.09 -24.11
CA LEU A 312 -0.77 -4.51 -23.90
C LEU A 312 -1.03 -3.37 -24.89
N VAL A 313 -0.08 -2.45 -25.06
CA VAL A 313 -0.21 -1.33 -26.00
C VAL A 313 -0.35 -1.82 -27.43
N GLU A 314 0.44 -2.83 -27.84
CA GLU A 314 0.35 -3.41 -29.18
C GLU A 314 -1.00 -4.06 -29.45
N GLU A 315 -1.53 -4.83 -28.49
CA GLU A 315 -2.83 -5.49 -28.63
C GLU A 315 -4.02 -4.51 -28.58
N LEU A 316 -3.87 -3.36 -27.93
CA LEU A 316 -4.88 -2.30 -27.91
C LEU A 316 -4.80 -1.35 -29.11
N ARG A 317 -3.73 -1.42 -29.92
CA ARG A 317 -3.65 -0.59 -31.13
C ARG A 317 -4.77 -1.00 -32.09
N PRO A 318 -5.59 -0.05 -32.57
CA PRO A 318 -6.57 -0.35 -33.59
C PRO A 318 -5.85 -0.86 -34.85
N GLU A 319 -6.38 -1.89 -35.49
CA GLU A 319 -5.92 -2.31 -36.81
C GLU A 319 -6.03 -1.11 -37.75
N VAL A 320 -4.89 -0.57 -38.20
CA VAL A 320 -4.89 0.39 -39.30
C VAL A 320 -5.26 -0.42 -40.55
N PRO A 321 -6.40 -0.17 -41.21
CA PRO A 321 -6.75 -0.90 -42.41
C PRO A 321 -5.62 -0.72 -43.43
N ASN A 322 -5.11 -1.83 -43.96
CA ASN A 322 -4.08 -1.85 -45.00
C ASN A 322 -4.44 -0.86 -46.12
N GLY A 323 -3.76 0.29 -46.16
CA GLY A 323 -3.96 1.33 -47.18
C GLY A 323 -3.92 2.78 -46.72
N ALA A 324 -4.08 3.08 -45.42
CA ALA A 324 -3.98 4.47 -44.94
C ALA A 324 -2.57 4.78 -44.43
N LYS A 325 -1.79 5.53 -45.22
CA LYS A 325 -0.54 6.15 -44.75
C LYS A 325 -0.87 7.06 -43.57
N LEU A 326 -0.32 6.78 -42.38
CA LEU A 326 -0.24 7.79 -41.32
C LEU A 326 0.60 8.95 -41.86
N ALA A 327 -0.03 10.11 -42.05
CA ALA A 327 0.69 11.34 -42.33
C ALA A 327 1.48 11.72 -41.07
N VAL A 328 2.78 11.46 -41.08
CA VAL A 328 3.71 11.99 -40.09
C VAL A 328 3.74 13.50 -40.29
N ALA A 329 3.09 14.23 -39.37
CA ALA A 329 3.25 15.68 -39.30
C ALA A 329 4.67 15.98 -38.79
N THR A 330 5.60 16.14 -39.73
CA THR A 330 6.91 16.76 -39.48
C THR A 330 6.67 18.17 -38.94
N HIS A 331 6.87 18.37 -37.63
CA HIS A 331 7.11 19.70 -37.10
C HIS A 331 8.58 20.03 -37.31
N ALA A 332 8.83 20.88 -38.29
CA ALA A 332 10.12 21.50 -38.52
C ALA A 332 10.28 22.69 -37.56
N ARG A 333 11.34 22.59 -36.74
CA ARG A 333 12.09 23.62 -35.99
C ARG A 333 11.33 24.58 -35.09
#